data_AF-A0A9Q9LG72-F1
#
_entry.id   AF-A0A9Q9LG72-F1
#
_cell.length_a   1.000
_cell.length_b   1.000
_cell.length_c   1.000
_cell.angle_alpha   90.00
_cell.angle_beta   90.00
_cell.angle_gamma   90.00
#
_symmetry.space_group_name_H-M   'P 1'
#
loop_
_entity.id
_entity.type
_entity.pdbx_description
1 polymer ?
#
loop_
_entity_poly.entity_id
_entity_poly.type
_entity_poly.pdbx_seq_one_letter_code
_entity_poly.pdbx_strand_id
1 'polypeptide(L)'
;MSTHTEDQGSRRGLSRRGQEIIKWLIVAILLLVAILGNYFYRAFSLPLRALSGVLIIAIAGGVALMTTKGKFIISLAHEARTEVRKVIWPTHQDTLHTTLIVTAVTAMMSLILWGLDSILVYVISFIIGLRF
;
A
#
# COMPACT_ATOMS: atom_id res chain seq x y z
N MET A 1 18.31 -39.07 -30.36
CA MET A 1 19.08 -38.65 -29.17
C MET A 1 18.49 -37.34 -28.61
N SER A 2 17.20 -37.30 -28.25
CA SER A 2 16.52 -36.06 -27.79
C SER A 2 15.32 -36.30 -26.86
N THR A 3 14.87 -37.53 -26.63
CA THR A 3 13.66 -37.81 -25.85
C THR A 3 13.88 -37.86 -24.33
N HIS A 4 15.12 -37.82 -23.84
CA HIS A 4 15.43 -37.87 -22.40
C HIS A 4 15.51 -36.50 -21.71
N THR A 5 15.61 -35.39 -22.46
CA THR A 5 15.76 -34.04 -21.90
C THR A 5 14.43 -33.37 -21.55
N GLU A 6 13.35 -33.70 -22.25
CA GLU A 6 12.01 -33.14 -21.99
C GLU A 6 11.31 -33.77 -20.76
N ASP A 7 11.48 -35.08 -20.52
CA ASP A 7 10.87 -35.76 -19.37
C ASP A 7 11.47 -35.29 -18.03
N GLN A 8 12.77 -34.99 -18.00
CA GLN A 8 13.44 -34.48 -16.80
C GLN A 8 13.02 -33.05 -16.43
N GLY A 9 12.77 -32.19 -17.42
CA GLY A 9 12.29 -30.82 -17.18
C GLY A 9 10.87 -30.80 -16.61
N SER A 10 9.98 -31.65 -17.14
CA SER A 10 8.61 -31.80 -16.67
C SER A 10 8.53 -32.40 -15.25
N ARG A 11 9.33 -33.44 -14.95
CA ARG A 11 9.41 -34.04 -13.60
C ARG A 11 9.93 -33.08 -12.54
N ARG A 12 10.92 -32.24 -12.87
CA ARG A 12 11.42 -31.19 -11.96
C ARG A 12 10.39 -30.09 -11.70
N GLY A 13 9.55 -29.77 -12.70
CA GLY A 13 8.45 -28.82 -12.57
C GLY A 13 7.33 -29.31 -11.64
N LEU A 14 6.95 -30.59 -11.73
CA LEU A 14 5.95 -31.20 -10.84
C LEU A 14 6.41 -31.21 -9.37
N SER A 15 7.65 -31.60 -9.11
CA SER A 15 8.19 -31.67 -7.74
C SER A 15 8.29 -30.28 -7.09
N ARG A 16 8.71 -29.25 -7.85
CA ARG A 16 8.70 -27.85 -7.37
C ARG A 16 7.29 -27.36 -7.05
N ARG A 17 6.29 -27.68 -7.88
CA ARG A 17 4.88 -27.32 -7.58
C ARG A 17 4.39 -27.99 -6.31
N GLY A 18 4.68 -29.28 -6.11
CA GLY A 18 4.32 -30.01 -4.89
C GLY A 18 4.92 -29.36 -3.63
N GLN A 19 6.19 -28.96 -3.68
CA GLN A 19 6.86 -28.27 -2.56
C GLN A 19 6.25 -26.89 -2.26
N GLU A 20 5.86 -26.12 -3.27
CA GLU A 20 5.19 -24.83 -3.05
C GLU A 20 3.79 -25.01 -2.46
N ILE A 21 3.03 -26.02 -2.93
CA ILE A 21 1.72 -26.35 -2.37
C ILE A 21 1.84 -26.74 -0.89
N ILE A 22 2.85 -27.53 -0.53
CA ILE A 22 3.10 -27.91 0.88
C ILE A 22 3.41 -26.68 1.73
N LYS A 23 4.23 -25.74 1.26
CA LYS A 23 4.52 -24.48 1.99
C LYS A 23 3.27 -23.63 2.16
N TRP A 24 2.45 -23.50 1.11
CA TRP A 24 1.18 -22.76 1.18
C TRP A 24 0.18 -23.42 2.13
N LEU A 25 0.13 -24.75 2.15
CA LEU A 25 -0.72 -25.52 3.07
C LEU A 25 -0.29 -25.31 4.53
N ILE A 26 1.03 -25.26 4.80
CA ILE A 26 1.58 -24.94 6.13
C ILE A 26 1.20 -23.51 6.56
N VAL A 27 1.31 -22.53 5.66
CA VAL A 27 0.88 -21.14 5.94
C VAL A 27 -0.62 -21.06 6.22
N ALA A 28 -1.44 -21.76 5.42
CA ALA A 28 -2.88 -21.81 5.61
C ALA A 28 -3.26 -22.42 6.96
N ILE A 29 -2.61 -23.52 7.37
CA ILE A 29 -2.81 -24.17 8.68
C ILE A 29 -2.39 -23.23 9.82
N LEU A 30 -1.23 -22.56 9.71
CA LEU A 30 -0.78 -21.59 10.70
C LEU A 30 -1.75 -20.41 10.88
N LEU A 31 -2.29 -19.88 9.77
CA LEU A 31 -3.31 -18.82 9.82
C LEU A 31 -4.61 -19.32 10.45
N LEU A 32 -5.03 -20.54 10.13
CA LEU A 32 -6.25 -21.15 10.69
C LEU A 32 -6.11 -21.33 12.21
N VAL A 33 -4.95 -21.80 12.68
CA VAL A 33 -4.61 -21.91 14.11
C VAL A 33 -4.59 -20.52 14.78
N ALA A 34 -4.10 -19.49 14.09
CA ALA A 34 -4.13 -18.10 14.60
C ALA A 34 -5.56 -17.59 14.81
N ILE A 35 -6.44 -17.84 13.85
CA ILE A 35 -7.84 -17.40 13.87
C ILE A 35 -8.61 -18.16 14.95
N LEU A 36 -8.44 -19.48 15.04
CA LEU A 36 -9.08 -20.31 16.07
C LEU A 36 -8.57 -19.98 17.47
N GLY A 37 -7.26 -19.74 17.63
CA GLY A 37 -6.68 -19.28 18.89
C GLY A 37 -7.24 -17.92 19.32
N ASN A 38 -7.42 -17.00 18.37
CA ASN A 38 -8.05 -15.70 18.63
C ASN A 38 -9.54 -15.81 19.00
N TYR A 39 -10.25 -16.85 18.54
CA TYR A 39 -11.66 -17.08 18.88
C TYR A 39 -11.84 -17.71 20.27
N PHE A 40 -10.99 -18.68 20.63
CA PHE A 40 -11.07 -19.39 21.92
C PHE A 40 -10.68 -18.49 23.12
N TYR A 41 -9.76 -17.54 22.93
CA TYR A 41 -9.29 -16.62 23.97
C TYR A 41 -10.18 -15.37 24.15
N ARG A 42 -11.51 -15.52 24.01
CA ARG A 42 -12.48 -14.44 24.34
C ARG A 42 -12.63 -14.16 25.84
N ALA A 43 -12.10 -15.04 26.70
CA ALA A 43 -12.36 -15.01 28.15
C ALA A 43 -11.21 -14.46 29.03
N PHE A 44 -10.06 -14.04 28.48
CA PHE A 44 -8.96 -13.48 29.29
C PHE A 44 -8.22 -12.28 28.64
N SER A 45 -7.53 -11.51 29.51
CA SER A 45 -6.88 -10.20 29.33
C SER A 45 -6.32 -9.84 27.95
N LEU A 46 -6.67 -8.62 27.52
CA LEU A 46 -6.34 -7.92 26.25
C LEU A 46 -4.88 -8.04 25.72
N PRO A 47 -3.80 -8.02 26.56
CA PRO A 47 -2.43 -7.97 26.04
C PRO A 47 -1.93 -9.27 25.39
N LEU A 48 -2.28 -10.43 25.96
CA LEU A 48 -1.81 -11.73 25.46
C LEU A 48 -2.36 -12.06 24.06
N ARG A 49 -3.58 -11.58 23.76
CA ARG A 49 -4.23 -11.74 22.46
C ARG A 49 -3.51 -10.98 21.34
N ALA A 50 -3.11 -9.74 21.61
CA ALA A 50 -2.39 -8.92 20.64
C ALA A 50 -1.01 -9.53 20.35
N LEU A 51 -0.32 -10.03 21.39
CA LEU A 51 1.00 -10.63 21.25
C LEU A 51 0.97 -11.94 20.44
N SER A 52 -0.01 -12.82 20.68
CA SER A 52 -0.16 -14.06 19.91
C SER A 52 -0.51 -13.78 18.44
N GLY A 53 -1.36 -12.78 18.17
CA GLY A 53 -1.69 -12.37 16.81
C GLY A 53 -0.48 -11.84 16.06
N VAL A 54 0.30 -10.94 16.69
CA VAL A 54 1.53 -10.39 16.11
C VAL A 54 2.58 -11.47 15.87
N LEU A 55 2.77 -12.41 16.80
CA LEU A 55 3.75 -13.49 16.66
C LEU A 55 3.41 -14.41 15.48
N ILE A 56 2.14 -14.76 15.29
CA ILE A 56 1.73 -15.62 14.20
C ILE A 56 1.77 -14.89 12.85
N ILE A 57 1.40 -13.61 12.80
CA ILE A 57 1.55 -12.78 11.59
C ILE A 57 3.03 -12.65 11.21
N ALA A 58 3.93 -12.48 12.18
CA ALA A 58 5.36 -12.40 11.93
C ALA A 58 5.92 -13.73 11.37
N ILE A 59 5.52 -14.87 11.93
CA ILE A 59 5.94 -16.20 11.46
C ILE A 59 5.36 -16.49 10.06
N ALA A 60 4.06 -16.21 9.84
CA ALA A 60 3.42 -16.39 8.53
C ALA A 60 4.04 -15.47 7.47
N GLY A 61 4.34 -14.22 7.81
CA GLY A 61 5.08 -13.29 6.96
C GLY A 61 6.48 -13.81 6.63
N GLY A 62 7.21 -14.32 7.62
CA GLY A 62 8.52 -14.94 7.41
C GLY A 62 8.48 -16.14 6.45
N VAL A 63 7.50 -17.03 6.60
CA VAL A 63 7.31 -18.18 5.70
C VAL A 63 6.86 -17.75 4.31
N ALA A 64 5.99 -16.73 4.20
CA ALA A 64 5.56 -16.17 2.92
C ALA A 64 6.73 -15.54 2.14
N LEU A 65 7.65 -14.86 2.82
CA LEU A 65 8.86 -14.30 2.21
C LEU A 65 9.83 -15.38 1.69
N MET A 66 9.83 -16.57 2.29
CA MET A 66 10.64 -17.72 1.84
C MET A 66 10.07 -18.44 0.61
N THR A 67 8.83 -18.16 0.21
CA THR A 67 8.15 -18.75 -0.96
C THR A 67 8.71 -18.17 -2.28
N THR A 68 8.57 -18.89 -3.40
CA THR A 68 9.10 -18.45 -4.73
C THR A 68 8.57 -17.06 -5.14
N LYS A 69 7.32 -16.74 -4.77
CA LYS A 69 6.72 -15.41 -4.97
C LYS A 69 7.32 -14.34 -4.04
N GLY A 70 7.65 -14.69 -2.80
CA GLY A 70 8.31 -13.78 -1.84
C GLY A 70 9.70 -13.37 -2.29
N LYS A 71 10.50 -14.33 -2.79
CA LYS A 71 11.84 -14.05 -3.35
C LYS A 71 11.80 -13.12 -4.57
N PHE A 72 10.77 -13.26 -5.41
CA PHE A 72 10.55 -12.38 -6.57
C PHE A 72 10.20 -10.94 -6.15
N ILE A 73 9.39 -10.76 -5.11
CA ILE A 73 9.09 -9.42 -4.56
C ILE A 73 10.36 -8.80 -3.96
N ILE A 74 11.21 -9.59 -3.31
CA ILE A 74 12.49 -9.12 -2.77
C ILE A 74 13.44 -8.68 -3.89
N SER A 75 13.52 -9.44 -5.00
CA SER A 75 14.34 -9.03 -6.15
C SER A 75 13.79 -7.77 -6.82
N LEU A 76 12.46 -7.67 -7.02
CA LEU A 76 11.82 -6.44 -7.51
C LEU A 76 12.05 -5.24 -6.59
N ALA A 77 12.03 -5.43 -5.27
CA ALA A 77 12.34 -4.36 -4.32
C ALA A 77 13.81 -3.92 -4.43
N HIS A 78 14.71 -4.86 -4.73
CA HIS A 78 16.13 -4.55 -4.94
C HIS A 78 16.35 -3.76 -6.25
N GLU A 79 15.67 -4.18 -7.33
CA GLU A 79 15.67 -3.47 -8.62
C GLU A 79 15.00 -2.09 -8.50
N ALA A 80 13.88 -1.98 -7.78
CA ALA A 80 13.22 -0.70 -7.49
C ALA A 80 14.13 0.25 -6.70
N ARG A 81 14.94 -0.26 -5.75
CA ARG A 81 15.95 0.56 -5.05
C ARG A 81 17.06 1.07 -5.98
N THR A 82 17.40 0.33 -7.04
CA THR A 82 18.35 0.82 -8.05
C THR A 82 17.72 1.91 -8.93
N GLU A 83 16.43 1.82 -9.22
CA GLU A 83 15.70 2.81 -10.03
C GLU A 83 15.36 4.08 -9.26
N VAL A 84 14.98 3.97 -7.97
CA VAL A 84 14.75 5.12 -7.08
C VAL A 84 16.01 5.96 -6.93
N ARG A 85 17.20 5.36 -7.00
CA ARG A 85 18.47 6.11 -7.00
C ARG A 85 18.71 6.91 -8.27
N LYS A 86 18.00 6.60 -9.37
CA LYS A 86 18.00 7.39 -10.61
C LYS A 86 16.94 8.50 -10.59
N VAL A 87 16.03 8.48 -9.61
CA VAL A 87 15.13 9.61 -9.39
C VAL A 87 15.97 10.74 -8.80
N ILE A 88 16.33 11.67 -9.67
CA ILE A 88 16.93 12.93 -9.30
C ILE A 88 15.83 13.66 -8.52
N TRP A 89 15.85 13.55 -7.19
CA TRP A 89 14.91 14.29 -6.38
C TRP A 89 15.13 15.78 -6.65
N PRO A 90 14.06 16.50 -7.04
CA PRO A 90 14.17 17.91 -7.39
C PRO A 90 14.76 18.67 -6.21
N THR A 91 15.60 19.65 -6.51
CA THR A 91 16.20 20.47 -5.46
C THR A 91 15.10 21.25 -4.74
N HIS A 92 15.29 21.60 -3.47
CA HIS A 92 14.30 22.37 -2.71
C HIS A 92 13.90 23.67 -3.41
N GLN A 93 14.80 24.25 -4.21
CA GLN A 93 14.56 25.47 -4.97
C GLN A 93 13.50 25.24 -6.06
N ASP A 94 13.63 24.19 -6.88
CA ASP A 94 12.68 23.87 -7.95
C ASP A 94 11.26 23.60 -7.42
N THR A 95 11.18 22.92 -6.27
CA THR A 95 9.89 22.60 -5.62
C THR A 95 9.18 23.85 -5.12
N LEU A 96 9.93 24.82 -4.59
CA LEU A 96 9.37 26.10 -4.12
C LEU A 96 8.92 26.97 -5.29
N HIS A 97 9.64 26.98 -6.42
CA HIS A 97 9.22 27.74 -7.60
C HIS A 97 7.85 27.31 -8.09
N THR A 98 7.62 26.01 -8.28
CA THR A 98 6.31 25.51 -8.75
C THR A 98 5.22 25.72 -7.70
N THR A 99 5.50 25.48 -6.41
CA THR A 99 4.51 25.68 -5.33
C THR A 99 4.11 27.14 -5.18
N LEU A 100 5.05 28.08 -5.30
CA LEU A 100 4.80 29.51 -5.22
C LEU A 100 3.97 30.00 -6.41
N ILE A 101 4.27 29.53 -7.63
CA ILE A 101 3.46 29.83 -8.82
C ILE A 101 2.02 29.35 -8.62
N VAL A 102 1.81 28.09 -8.22
CA VAL A 102 0.47 27.54 -7.99
C VAL A 102 -0.26 28.33 -6.89
N THR A 103 0.42 28.61 -5.77
CA THR A 103 -0.14 29.38 -4.66
C THR A 103 -0.55 30.79 -5.09
N ALA A 104 0.28 31.46 -5.90
CA ALA A 104 -0.03 32.79 -6.42
C ALA A 104 -1.27 32.78 -7.33
N VAL A 105 -1.36 31.81 -8.24
CA VAL A 105 -2.52 31.67 -9.15
C VAL A 105 -3.79 31.34 -8.35
N THR A 106 -3.72 30.40 -7.39
CA THR A 106 -4.87 30.06 -6.55
C THR A 106 -5.30 31.21 -5.64
N ALA A 107 -4.35 31.98 -5.08
CA ALA A 107 -4.65 33.17 -4.30
C ALA A 107 -5.33 34.25 -5.15
N MET A 108 -4.88 34.46 -6.38
CA MET A 108 -5.50 35.39 -7.33
C MET A 108 -6.94 34.98 -7.67
N MET A 109 -7.17 33.70 -7.99
CA MET A 109 -8.51 33.16 -8.25
C MET A 109 -9.43 33.29 -7.04
N SER A 110 -8.93 32.96 -5.84
CA SER A 110 -9.65 33.11 -4.59
C SER A 110 -10.07 34.56 -4.34
N LEU A 111 -9.17 35.52 -4.58
CA LEU A 111 -9.45 36.95 -4.40
C LEU A 111 -10.51 37.45 -5.38
N ILE A 112 -10.46 37.01 -6.64
CA ILE A 112 -11.45 37.38 -7.67
C ILE A 112 -12.83 36.85 -7.30
N LEU A 113 -12.94 35.56 -6.95
CA LEU A 113 -14.20 34.98 -6.52
C LEU A 113 -14.74 35.70 -5.29
N TRP A 114 -13.92 35.83 -4.23
CA TRP A 114 -14.31 36.52 -3.01
C TRP A 114 -14.83 37.95 -3.26
N GLY A 115 -14.20 38.70 -4.16
CA GLY A 115 -14.66 40.04 -4.54
C GLY A 115 -16.02 40.01 -5.25
N LEU A 116 -16.19 39.12 -6.23
CA LEU A 116 -17.44 38.95 -6.97
C LEU A 116 -18.59 38.53 -6.04
N ASP A 117 -18.35 37.52 -5.21
CA ASP A 117 -19.31 37.02 -4.22
C ASP A 117 -19.71 38.12 -3.22
N SER A 118 -18.75 38.91 -2.73
CA SER A 118 -19.02 40.03 -1.82
C SER A 118 -19.87 41.13 -2.46
N ILE A 119 -19.59 41.48 -3.72
CA ILE A 119 -20.38 42.46 -4.47
C ILE A 119 -21.80 41.95 -4.70
N LEU A 120 -21.96 40.67 -5.05
CA LEU A 120 -23.27 40.07 -5.28
C LEU A 120 -24.12 40.10 -3.99
N VAL A 121 -23.53 39.71 -2.85
CA VAL A 121 -24.19 39.77 -1.54
C VAL A 121 -24.56 41.20 -1.15
N TYR A 122 -23.67 42.16 -1.43
CA TYR A 122 -23.94 43.58 -1.16
C TYR A 122 -25.15 44.09 -1.95
N VAL A 123 -25.21 43.80 -3.26
CA VAL A 123 -26.33 44.20 -4.12
C VAL A 123 -27.63 43.52 -3.71
N ILE A 124 -27.60 42.22 -3.41
CA ILE A 124 -28.78 41.47 -2.95
C ILE A 124 -29.29 42.05 -1.63
N SER A 125 -28.40 42.33 -0.68
CA SER A 125 -28.77 42.91 0.62
C SER A 125 -29.36 44.30 0.48
N PHE A 126 -28.84 45.12 -0.45
CA PHE A 126 -29.37 46.45 -0.75
C PHE A 126 -30.80 46.37 -1.31
N ILE A 127 -31.05 45.45 -2.26
CA ILE A 127 -32.38 45.26 -2.87
C ILE A 127 -33.40 44.72 -1.87
N ILE A 128 -33.01 43.76 -1.01
CA ILE A 128 -33.90 43.22 0.02
C ILE A 128 -34.18 44.28 1.10
N GLY A 129 -33.17 45.06 1.49
CA GLY A 129 -33.31 46.15 2.46
C GLY A 129 -34.21 47.29 1.98
N LEU A 130 -34.34 47.48 0.67
CA LEU A 130 -35.27 48.44 0.05
C LEU A 130 -36.75 48.02 0.09
N ARG A 131 -37.05 46.77 0.46
CA ARG A 131 -38.42 46.21 0.47
C ARG A 131 -39.08 46.18 1.86
N PHE A 132 -38.63 47.03 2.79
CA PHE A 132 -39.32 47.29 4.06
C PHE A 132 -39.41 48.79 4.33
#